data_AF-A0A6L8H5A1-F1
#
_entry.id   AF-A0A6L8H5A1-F1
#
_cell.length_a   1.000
_cell.length_b   1.000
_cell.length_c   1.000
_cell.angle_alpha   90.00
_cell.angle_beta   90.00
_cell.angle_gamma   90.00
#
_symmetry.space_group_name_H-M   'P 1'
#
loop_
_entity.id
_entity.type
_entity.pdbx_description
1 polymer ?
#
loop_
_entity_poly.entity_id
_entity_poly.type
_entity_poly.pdbx_seq_one_letter_code
_entity_poly.pdbx_strand_id
1 'polypeptide(L)'
;MTVAFLQLTLGLYFIGILLSLVYLLRRSDVLARVALAATCIGFAIHTVVLAVQVFSGEVGVTFHKALSFFSWSLILVFLLVVILQRLYVLGAFMLPIAFLSLVSTAVLPSETPVLQPMLRAVWV
;
A
#
# COMPACT_ATOMS: atom_id res chain seq x y z
N MET A 1 -5.10 -1.08 -17.45
CA MET A 1 -3.82 -1.79 -17.19
C MET A 1 -3.33 -1.58 -15.76
N THR A 2 -3.40 -0.37 -15.20
CA THR A 2 -3.10 -0.04 -13.79
C THR A 2 -3.91 -0.84 -12.75
N VAL A 3 -5.18 -1.14 -13.03
CA VAL A 3 -6.07 -1.89 -12.14
C VAL A 3 -5.58 -3.33 -11.88
N ALA A 4 -5.03 -3.99 -12.91
CA ALA A 4 -4.50 -5.35 -12.78
C ALA A 4 -3.22 -5.41 -11.92
N PHE A 5 -2.36 -4.40 -12.01
CA PHE A 5 -1.20 -4.25 -11.14
C PHE A 5 -1.61 -4.02 -9.68
N LEU A 6 -2.66 -3.22 -9.45
CA LEU A 6 -3.23 -3.01 -8.11
C LEU A 6 -3.76 -4.32 -7.49
N GLN A 7 -4.45 -5.15 -8.28
CA GLN A 7 -4.94 -6.46 -7.83
C GLN A 7 -3.79 -7.42 -7.50
N LEU A 8 -2.72 -7.41 -8.28
CA LEU A 8 -1.51 -8.19 -8.01
C LEU A 8 -0.84 -7.76 -6.69
N THR A 9 -0.69 -6.45 -6.48
CA THR A 9 -0.15 -5.89 -5.23
C THR A 9 -1.01 -6.28 -4.02
N LEU A 10 -2.33 -6.26 -4.19
CA LEU A 10 -3.28 -6.69 -3.16
C LEU A 10 -3.04 -8.16 -2.75
N GLY A 11 -2.89 -9.05 -3.74
CA GLY A 11 -2.59 -10.46 -3.49
C GLY A 11 -1.25 -10.66 -2.78
N LEU A 12 -0.21 -9.94 -3.20
CA LEU A 12 1.11 -10.00 -2.57
C LEU A 12 1.09 -9.52 -1.11
N TYR A 13 0.37 -8.43 -0.80
CA TYR A 13 0.22 -7.95 0.57
C TYR A 13 -0.58 -8.91 1.45
N PHE A 14 -1.62 -9.53 0.89
CA PHE A 14 -2.39 -10.55 1.60
C PHE A 14 -1.53 -11.77 1.97
N ILE A 15 -0.70 -12.23 1.04
CA ILE A 15 0.29 -13.29 1.29
C ILE A 15 1.30 -12.84 2.36
N GLY A 16 1.81 -11.60 2.29
CA GLY A 16 2.71 -11.03 3.29
C GLY A 16 2.11 -11.05 4.71
N ILE A 17 0.83 -10.67 4.85
CA ILE A 17 0.10 -10.72 6.12
C ILE A 17 0.02 -12.15 6.66
N LEU A 18 -0.36 -13.11 5.82
CA LEU A 18 -0.45 -14.52 6.20
C LEU A 18 0.90 -15.05 6.71
N LEU A 19 1.99 -14.78 5.98
CA LEU A 19 3.33 -15.21 6.41
C LEU A 19 3.78 -14.51 7.70
N SER A 20 3.49 -13.22 7.87
CA SER A 20 3.80 -12.49 9.10
C SER A 20 3.01 -13.00 10.31
N LEU A 21 1.74 -13.38 10.13
CA LEU A 21 0.95 -14.04 11.19
C LEU A 21 1.56 -15.39 11.56
N VAL A 22 1.93 -16.22 10.57
CA VAL A 22 2.56 -17.52 10.83
C VAL A 22 3.93 -17.34 11.49
N TYR A 23 4.69 -16.31 11.12
CA TYR A 23 5.94 -15.95 11.81
C TYR A 23 5.71 -15.56 13.27
N LEU A 24 4.67 -14.80 13.58
CA LEU A 24 4.32 -14.45 14.97
C LEU A 24 4.06 -15.69 15.83
N LEU A 25 3.49 -16.74 15.24
CA LEU A 25 3.23 -18.01 15.92
C LEU A 25 4.43 -18.97 15.97
N ARG A 26 5.31 -18.97 14.94
CA ARG A 26 6.40 -19.96 14.81
C ARG A 26 7.82 -19.42 14.97
N ARG A 27 8.01 -18.10 15.10
CA ARG A 27 9.30 -17.41 15.29
C ARG A 27 10.42 -17.96 14.37
N SER A 28 10.11 -18.17 13.09
CA SER A 28 11.02 -18.77 12.10
C SER A 28 11.66 -17.72 11.19
N ASP A 29 12.99 -17.58 11.27
CA ASP A 29 13.77 -16.61 10.48
C ASP A 29 13.68 -16.82 8.96
N VAL A 30 13.27 -18.01 8.51
CA VAL A 30 13.07 -18.31 7.08
C VAL A 30 11.78 -17.65 6.59
N LEU A 31 10.68 -17.76 7.36
CA LEU A 31 9.40 -17.13 7.00
C LEU A 31 9.52 -15.60 6.97
N ALA A 32 10.23 -15.01 7.93
CA ALA A 32 10.45 -13.57 7.97
C ALA A 32 11.19 -13.07 6.71
N ARG A 33 12.20 -13.81 6.25
CA ARG A 33 12.94 -13.48 5.01
C ARG A 33 12.08 -13.60 3.76
N VAL A 34 11.26 -14.65 3.66
CA VAL A 34 10.35 -14.83 2.52
C VAL A 34 9.28 -13.74 2.49
N ALA A 35 8.68 -13.40 3.63
CA ALA A 35 7.72 -12.31 3.74
C ALA A 35 8.33 -10.95 3.34
N LEU A 36 9.57 -10.69 3.76
CA LEU A 36 10.30 -9.49 3.35
C LEU A 36 10.61 -9.45 1.86
N ALA A 37 11.06 -10.57 1.29
CA ALA A 37 11.33 -10.64 -0.14
C ALA A 37 10.05 -10.34 -0.95
N ALA A 38 8.92 -10.95 -0.57
CA ALA A 38 7.62 -10.67 -1.18
C ALA A 38 7.20 -9.19 -1.02
N THR A 39 7.39 -8.63 0.18
CA THR A 39 7.08 -7.21 0.45
C THR A 39 7.95 -6.26 -0.36
N CYS A 40 9.25 -6.52 -0.48
CA CYS A 40 10.17 -5.75 -1.33
C CYS A 40 9.74 -5.78 -2.80
N ILE A 41 9.36 -6.94 -3.32
CA ILE A 41 8.90 -7.08 -4.70
C ILE A 41 7.60 -6.28 -4.92
N GLY A 42 6.62 -6.42 -4.01
CA GLY A 42 5.38 -5.64 -4.07
C GLY A 42 5.62 -4.14 -4.00
N PHE A 43 6.51 -3.69 -3.10
CA PHE A 43 6.90 -2.30 -2.96
C PHE A 43 7.58 -1.75 -4.23
N ALA A 44 8.46 -2.53 -4.87
CA ALA A 44 9.10 -2.13 -6.12
C ALA A 44 8.07 -1.92 -7.23
N ILE A 45 7.12 -2.85 -7.39
CA ILE A 45 6.03 -2.73 -8.37
C ILE A 45 5.17 -1.49 -8.08
N HIS A 46 4.76 -1.27 -6.82
CA HIS A 46 3.96 -0.11 -6.42
C HIS A 46 4.69 1.21 -6.69
N THR A 47 6.01 1.26 -6.47
CA THR A 47 6.85 2.42 -6.79
C THR A 47 6.84 2.74 -8.29
N VAL A 48 6.94 1.72 -9.15
CA VAL A 48 6.87 1.90 -10.61
C VAL A 48 5.51 2.44 -11.02
N VAL A 49 4.41 1.94 -10.45
CA VAL A 49 3.06 2.44 -10.75
C VAL A 49 2.91 3.91 -10.38
N LEU A 50 3.37 4.31 -9.18
CA LEU A 50 3.34 5.72 -8.76
C LEU A 50 4.21 6.60 -9.66
N ALA A 51 5.41 6.14 -10.03
CA ALA A 51 6.29 6.86 -10.94
C ALA A 51 5.61 7.12 -12.29
N VAL A 52 5.03 6.08 -12.90
CA VAL A 52 4.31 6.20 -14.17
C VAL A 52 3.14 7.20 -14.05
N GLN A 53 2.38 7.18 -12.97
CA GLN A 53 1.29 8.14 -12.74
C GLN A 53 1.78 9.59 -12.65
N VAL A 54 2.91 9.84 -11.98
CA VAL A 54 3.52 11.17 -11.89
C VAL A 54 4.01 11.64 -13.26
N PHE A 55 4.71 10.79 -14.01
CA PHE A 55 5.22 11.14 -15.35
C PHE A 55 4.13 11.30 -16.40
N SER A 56 2.96 10.66 -16.21
CA SER A 56 1.81 10.79 -17.12
C SER A 56 1.05 12.11 -16.94
N GLY A 57 1.49 12.99 -16.04
CA GLY A 57 0.88 14.31 -15.83
C GLY A 57 -0.47 14.25 -15.11
N GLU A 58 -0.80 13.14 -14.45
CA GLU A 58 -2.01 13.04 -13.64
C GLU A 58 -1.84 13.71 -12.27
N VAL A 59 -1.60 15.03 -12.26
CA VAL A 59 -1.21 15.85 -11.10
C VAL A 59 -2.34 16.04 -10.07
N GLY A 60 -3.57 15.60 -10.37
CA GLY A 60 -4.70 15.70 -9.44
C GLY A 60 -4.54 14.81 -8.21
N VAL A 61 -4.45 15.42 -7.01
CA VAL A 61 -4.46 14.70 -5.72
C VAL A 61 -5.91 14.30 -5.42
N THR A 62 -6.32 13.13 -5.89
CA THR A 62 -7.59 12.53 -5.45
C THR A 62 -7.40 11.77 -4.14
N PHE A 63 -8.46 11.63 -3.35
CA PHE A 63 -8.42 10.86 -2.10
C PHE A 63 -7.93 9.42 -2.32
N HIS A 64 -8.32 8.81 -3.45
CA HIS A 64 -7.82 7.50 -3.88
C HIS A 64 -6.29 7.48 -4.06
N LYS A 65 -5.72 8.48 -4.75
CA LYS A 65 -4.27 8.59 -4.96
C LYS A 65 -3.51 8.83 -3.65
N ALA A 66 -4.05 9.69 -2.78
CA ALA A 66 -3.48 9.93 -1.46
C ALA A 66 -3.44 8.66 -0.61
N LEU A 67 -4.49 7.84 -0.65
CA LEU A 67 -4.57 6.60 0.10
C LEU A 67 -3.66 5.49 -0.45
N SER A 68 -3.44 5.46 -1.77
CA SER A 68 -2.43 4.62 -2.42
C SER A 68 -1.01 5.03 -2.02
N PHE A 69 -0.71 6.34 -2.03
CA PHE A 69 0.56 6.88 -1.57
C PHE A 69 0.80 6.64 -0.07
N PHE A 70 -0.25 6.73 0.75
CA PHE A 70 -0.17 6.44 2.18
C PHE A 70 0.18 4.96 2.44
N SER A 71 -0.45 4.03 1.73
CA SER A 71 -0.11 2.60 1.77
C SER A 71 1.37 2.36 1.39
N TRP A 72 1.83 2.99 0.31
CA TRP A 72 3.22 2.93 -0.12
C TRP A 72 4.18 3.46 0.95
N SER A 73 3.86 4.60 1.57
CA SER A 73 4.67 5.23 2.62
C SER A 73 4.77 4.35 3.87
N LEU A 74 3.68 3.72 4.30
CA LEU A 74 3.68 2.78 5.43
C LEU A 74 4.68 1.62 5.20
N ILE A 75 4.71 1.09 3.97
CA ILE A 75 5.61 -0.02 3.62
C ILE A 75 7.06 0.45 3.49
N LEU A 76 7.28 1.65 2.97
CA LEU A 76 8.61 2.27 2.97
C LEU A 76 9.14 2.39 4.40
N VAL A 77 8.34 2.91 5.34
CA VAL A 77 8.72 3.05 6.75
C VAL A 77 8.98 1.66 7.36
N PHE A 78 8.11 0.69 7.11
CA PHE A 78 8.33 -0.69 7.57
C PHE A 78 9.66 -1.27 7.08
N LEU A 79 9.96 -1.16 5.78
CA LEU A 79 11.22 -1.62 5.20
C LEU A 79 12.42 -0.92 5.82
N LEU A 80 12.33 0.40 6.03
CA LEU A 80 13.39 1.20 6.66
C LEU A 80 13.66 0.68 8.09
N VAL A 81 12.61 0.49 8.90
CA VAL A 81 12.76 -0.02 10.26
C VAL A 81 13.32 -1.44 10.28
N VAL A 82 12.93 -2.31 9.35
CA VAL A 82 13.50 -3.65 9.25
C VAL A 82 14.99 -3.61 8.89
N ILE A 83 15.39 -2.76 7.95
CA ILE A 83 16.79 -2.66 7.52
C ILE A 83 17.65 -2.07 8.65
N LEU A 84 17.16 -1.03 9.33
CA LEU A 84 17.92 -0.34 10.37
C LEU A 84 17.93 -1.09 11.71
N GLN A 85 16.80 -1.70 12.11
CA GLN A 85 16.60 -2.22 13.47
C GLN A 85 16.32 -3.72 13.52
N ARG A 86 16.17 -4.41 12.37
CA ARG A 86 15.81 -5.85 12.28
C ARG A 86 14.57 -6.23 13.09
N LEU A 87 13.64 -5.29 13.28
CA LEU A 87 12.38 -5.49 14.01
C LEU A 87 11.31 -6.11 13.10
N TYR A 88 11.41 -7.41 12.84
CA TYR A 88 10.48 -8.15 11.97
C TYR A 88 9.03 -8.19 12.52
N VAL A 89 8.86 -8.06 13.85
CA VAL A 89 7.55 -8.10 14.52
C VAL A 89 6.63 -6.96 14.07
N LEU A 90 7.22 -5.82 13.68
CA LEU A 90 6.47 -4.67 13.18
C LEU A 90 5.69 -4.98 11.90
N GLY A 91 6.16 -5.94 11.11
CA GLY A 91 5.50 -6.36 9.88
C GLY A 91 4.09 -6.88 10.12
N ALA A 92 3.89 -7.62 11.21
CA ALA A 92 2.58 -8.17 11.56
C ALA A 92 1.51 -7.09 11.84
N PHE A 93 1.92 -5.86 12.17
CA PHE A 93 1.01 -4.72 12.38
C PHE A 93 0.98 -3.75 11.19
N MET A 94 2.14 -3.45 10.61
CA MET A 94 2.25 -2.51 9.49
C MET A 94 1.64 -3.05 8.20
N LEU A 95 1.84 -4.35 7.89
CA LEU A 95 1.32 -4.96 6.66
C LEU A 95 -0.22 -4.95 6.61
N PRO A 96 -0.98 -5.32 7.67
CA PRO A 96 -2.43 -5.20 7.69
C PRO A 96 -2.94 -3.77 7.48
N ILE A 97 -2.31 -2.78 8.11
CA ILE A 97 -2.72 -1.37 7.98
C ILE A 97 -2.45 -0.88 6.55
N ALA A 98 -1.28 -1.19 5.99
CA ALA A 98 -0.94 -0.84 4.61
C ALA A 98 -1.89 -1.52 3.61
N PHE A 99 -2.25 -2.78 3.84
CA PHE A 99 -3.22 -3.53 3.05
C PHE A 99 -4.62 -2.93 3.12
N LEU A 100 -5.12 -2.60 4.31
CA LEU A 100 -6.44 -1.95 4.49
C LEU A 100 -6.51 -0.61 3.76
N SER A 101 -5.42 0.18 3.82
CA SER A 101 -5.30 1.41 3.05
C SER A 101 -5.37 1.15 1.55
N LEU A 102 -4.68 0.11 1.05
CA LEU A 102 -4.68 -0.22 -0.37
C LEU A 102 -6.04 -0.77 -0.84
N VAL A 103 -6.67 -1.66 -0.08
CA VAL A 103 -8.02 -2.19 -0.34
C VAL A 103 -9.03 -1.05 -0.46
N SER A 104 -8.93 -0.05 0.41
CA SER A 104 -9.82 1.10 0.37
C SER A 104 -9.70 1.84 -0.97
N THR A 105 -8.53 1.86 -1.62
CA THR A 105 -8.42 2.41 -2.98
C THR A 105 -9.24 1.59 -3.99
N ALA A 106 -9.22 0.26 -3.90
CA ALA A 106 -9.97 -0.60 -4.83
C ALA A 106 -11.49 -0.52 -4.64
N VAL A 107 -11.96 -0.20 -3.44
CA VAL A 107 -13.38 -0.09 -3.10
C VAL A 107 -13.94 1.31 -3.36
N LEU A 108 -13.13 2.36 -3.21
CA LEU A 108 -13.57 3.73 -3.46
C LEU A 108 -13.66 4.02 -4.97
N PRO A 109 -14.81 4.52 -5.47
CA PRO A 109 -14.94 4.96 -6.85
C PRO A 109 -13.88 6.01 -7.19
N SER A 110 -13.22 5.86 -8.35
CA SER A 110 -12.32 6.86 -8.93
C SER A 110 -13.05 8.16 -9.34
N GLU A 111 -14.37 8.13 -9.36
CA GLU A 111 -15.23 9.27 -9.67
C GLU A 111 -15.21 10.25 -8.49
N THR A 112 -14.62 11.42 -8.72
CA THR A 112 -14.87 12.58 -7.85
C THR A 112 -16.39 12.79 -7.81
N PRO A 113 -17.05 12.77 -6.64
CA PRO A 113 -18.45 13.14 -6.56
C PRO A 113 -18.58 14.52 -7.21
N VAL A 114 -19.42 14.64 -8.24
CA VAL A 114 -19.77 15.95 -8.79
C VAL A 114 -20.41 16.70 -7.63
N LEU A 115 -19.62 17.54 -6.95
CA LEU A 115 -20.10 18.36 -5.85
C LEU A 115 -21.30 19.14 -6.37
N GLN A 116 -22.47 18.91 -5.76
CA GLN A 116 -23.66 19.68 -6.08
C GLN A 116 -23.30 21.17 -5.99
N PRO A 117 -23.70 22.00 -6.98
CA PRO A 117 -23.22 23.37 -7.10
C PRO A 117 -23.42 24.22 -5.84
N MET A 118 -24.38 23.86 -4.96
CA MET A 118 -24.61 24.50 -3.66
C MET A 118 -23.43 24.36 -2.67
N LEU A 119 -22.69 23.25 -2.69
CA LEU A 119 -21.56 23.03 -1.77
C LEU A 119 -20.28 23.77 -2.20
N ARG A 120 -20.23 24.28 -3.44
CA ARG A 120 -19.10 25.05 -3.97
C ARG A 120 -19.04 26.47 -3.39
N ALA A 121 -20.16 27.01 -2.91
CA ALA A 121 -20.26 28.37 -2.37
C ALA A 121 -19.73 28.52 -0.93
N VAL A 122 -19.54 27.42 -0.20
CA VAL A 122 -19.10 27.43 1.21
C VAL A 122 -17.58 27.39 1.36
N TRP A 123 -16.85 27.01 0.30
CA TRP A 123 -15.40 26.73 0.36
C TRP A 123 -14.55 27.59 -0.59
N VAL A 124 -14.99 28.81 -0.91
CA VAL A 124 -14.11 29.81 -1.57
C VAL A 124 -13.42 30.66 -0.51
#